data_AF-A0A7W0S2B4-F1
#
_entry.id   AF-A0A7W0S2B4-F1
#
_cell.length_a   1.000
_cell.length_b   1.000
_cell.length_c   1.000
_cell.angle_alpha   90.00
_cell.angle_beta   90.00
_cell.angle_gamma   90.00
#
_symmetry.space_group_name_H-M   'P 1'
#
loop_
_entity.id
_entity.type
_entity.pdbx_description
1 polymer ?
#
loop_
_entity_poly.entity_id
_entity_poly.type
_entity_poly.pdbx_seq_one_letter_code
_entity_poly.pdbx_strand_id
1 'polypeptide(L)'
;MARRLTAIVALTHVLAGCSGGDRAMPAACLQDAAAVQRALGAAPGAVALQDGTRLSTCVQRVRGDSELQTLGVTLTAVADDLERRASRETGAAVRLGYLVGAVRKGARETNGIALELARRMEGTAALDGAPAAVHAAVRRGLRAGERTG
;
A
#
# COMPACT_ATOMS: atom_id res chain seq x y z
N MET A 1 -44.00 -41.78 -46.02
CA MET A 1 -42.56 -41.53 -45.73
C MET A 1 -42.45 -40.22 -44.97
N ALA A 2 -42.17 -40.28 -43.66
CA ALA A 2 -42.08 -39.12 -42.78
C ALA A 2 -40.67 -38.54 -42.83
N ARG A 3 -40.53 -37.22 -43.03
CA ARG A 3 -39.24 -36.54 -42.89
C ARG A 3 -39.42 -35.32 -41.97
N ARG A 4 -39.08 -35.55 -40.70
CA ARG A 4 -38.98 -34.54 -39.64
C ARG A 4 -37.77 -33.68 -39.93
N LEU A 5 -37.93 -32.35 -39.99
CA LEU A 5 -36.82 -31.39 -39.99
C LEU A 5 -36.83 -30.68 -38.65
N THR A 6 -35.93 -31.16 -37.79
CA THR A 6 -35.69 -30.71 -36.43
C THR A 6 -35.06 -29.31 -36.46
N ALA A 7 -35.71 -28.35 -35.80
CA ALA A 7 -35.16 -27.02 -35.55
C ALA A 7 -34.04 -27.12 -34.49
N ILE A 8 -32.86 -26.56 -34.80
CA ILE A 8 -31.77 -26.36 -33.83
C ILE A 8 -31.62 -24.85 -33.66
N VAL A 9 -32.23 -24.32 -32.59
CA VAL A 9 -31.99 -22.95 -32.12
C VAL A 9 -30.70 -22.98 -31.32
N ALA A 10 -29.61 -22.47 -31.91
CA ALA A 10 -28.34 -22.29 -31.25
C ALA A 10 -28.43 -21.07 -30.31
N LEU A 11 -28.67 -21.33 -29.02
CA LEU A 11 -28.63 -20.33 -27.96
C LEU A 11 -27.19 -20.23 -27.42
N THR A 12 -26.32 -19.52 -28.13
CA THR A 12 -24.97 -19.23 -27.64
C THR A 12 -25.04 -18.18 -26.54
N HIS A 13 -24.79 -18.62 -25.31
CA HIS A 13 -24.67 -17.77 -24.13
C HIS A 13 -23.59 -16.71 -24.36
N VAL A 14 -23.97 -15.45 -24.26
CA VAL A 14 -23.04 -14.34 -24.08
C VAL A 14 -22.32 -14.58 -22.75
N LEU A 15 -21.05 -14.99 -22.82
CA LEU A 15 -20.15 -14.96 -21.69
C LEU A 15 -20.06 -13.50 -21.24
N ALA A 16 -20.79 -13.15 -20.18
CA ALA A 16 -20.50 -11.96 -19.40
C ALA A 16 -19.06 -12.13 -18.90
N GLY A 17 -18.12 -11.48 -19.59
CA GLY A 17 -16.73 -11.44 -19.17
C GLY A 17 -16.70 -10.91 -17.74
N CYS A 18 -16.25 -11.76 -16.82
CA CYS A 18 -15.85 -11.35 -15.49
C CYS A 18 -14.70 -10.36 -15.63
N SER A 19 -14.98 -9.06 -15.79
CA SER A 19 -14.02 -8.02 -15.50
C SER A 19 -13.90 -7.95 -13.98
N GLY A 20 -13.16 -8.90 -13.41
CA GLY A 20 -12.64 -8.75 -12.06
C GLY A 20 -11.82 -7.47 -12.06
N GLY A 21 -12.43 -6.40 -11.58
CA GLY A 21 -12.04 -5.03 -11.91
C GLY A 21 -10.67 -4.68 -11.38
N ASP A 22 -9.67 -4.91 -12.21
CA ASP A 22 -8.36 -4.31 -12.13
C ASP A 22 -8.55 -2.79 -12.12
N ARG A 23 -8.59 -2.17 -10.93
CA ARG A 23 -8.58 -0.69 -10.77
C ARG A 23 -7.17 -0.15 -10.83
N ALA A 24 -6.92 0.81 -11.72
CA ALA A 24 -5.60 1.39 -11.90
C ALA A 24 -5.10 2.04 -10.60
N MET A 25 -3.78 2.15 -10.45
CA MET A 25 -3.19 2.89 -9.35
C MET A 25 -3.63 4.37 -9.43
N PRO A 26 -4.18 4.96 -8.36
CA PRO A 26 -4.55 6.37 -8.33
C PRO A 26 -3.35 7.26 -8.63
N ALA A 27 -3.55 8.36 -9.37
CA ALA A 27 -2.49 9.32 -9.67
C ALA A 27 -1.85 9.92 -8.40
N ALA A 28 -2.60 10.02 -7.30
CA ALA A 28 -2.07 10.48 -6.01
C ALA A 28 -0.93 9.58 -5.50
N CYS A 29 -0.91 8.29 -5.83
CA CYS A 29 0.14 7.36 -5.41
C CYS A 29 1.49 7.63 -6.08
N LEU A 30 1.50 8.44 -7.15
CA LEU A 30 2.68 8.86 -7.89
C LEU A 30 3.14 10.27 -7.46
N GLN A 31 2.58 10.82 -6.39
CA GLN A 31 3.03 12.09 -5.83
C GLN A 31 4.42 11.95 -5.19
N ASP A 32 5.08 13.10 -5.02
CA ASP A 32 6.41 13.15 -4.42
C ASP A 32 6.42 12.78 -2.92
N ALA A 33 7.64 12.57 -2.41
CA ALA A 33 7.88 12.24 -1.01
C ALA A 33 7.33 13.31 -0.05
N ALA A 34 7.32 14.58 -0.46
CA ALA A 34 6.84 15.68 0.39
C ALA A 34 5.32 15.60 0.61
N ALA A 35 4.55 15.18 -0.40
CA ALA A 35 3.12 14.93 -0.27
C ALA A 35 2.82 13.81 0.73
N VAL A 36 3.57 12.70 0.63
CA VAL A 36 3.45 11.57 1.56
C VAL A 36 3.82 11.99 2.98
N GLN A 37 4.90 12.75 3.16
CA GLN A 37 5.31 13.28 4.47
C GLN A 37 4.25 14.17 5.11
N ARG A 38 3.61 15.06 4.32
CA ARG A 38 2.50 15.90 4.80
C ARG A 38 1.33 15.06 5.25
N ALA A 39 0.93 14.06 4.46
CA ALA A 39 -0.16 13.15 4.81
C ALA A 39 0.12 12.38 6.11
N LEU A 40 1.35 11.86 6.28
CA LEU A 40 1.79 11.17 7.50
C LEU A 40 1.74 12.07 8.74
N GLY A 41 1.63 13.40 8.59
CA GLY A 41 1.36 14.32 9.69
C GLY A 41 0.16 13.94 10.55
N ALA A 42 -0.84 13.28 9.95
CA ALA A 42 -2.06 12.82 10.64
C ALA A 42 -1.88 11.54 11.49
N ALA A 43 -0.75 10.83 11.38
CA ALA A 43 -0.52 9.62 12.15
C ALA A 43 -0.48 9.93 13.67
N PRO A 44 -1.07 9.06 14.54
CA PRO A 44 -1.56 7.71 14.25
C PRO A 44 -3.03 7.65 13.80
N GLY A 45 -3.65 8.77 13.46
CA GLY A 45 -4.97 8.82 12.83
C GLY A 45 -4.96 8.26 11.40
N ALA A 46 -6.12 8.29 10.74
CA ALA A 46 -6.23 7.86 9.35
C ALA A 46 -5.42 8.80 8.44
N VAL A 47 -4.45 8.25 7.72
CA VAL A 47 -3.64 8.97 6.75
C VAL A 47 -4.19 8.71 5.36
N ALA A 48 -4.46 9.80 4.65
CA ALA A 48 -4.86 9.78 3.26
C ALA A 48 -4.11 10.88 2.52
N LEU A 49 -3.85 10.63 1.24
CA LEU A 49 -3.36 11.62 0.29
C LEU A 49 -4.46 12.65 -0.01
N GLN A 50 -4.12 13.67 -0.80
CA GLN A 50 -5.01 14.82 -1.04
C GLN A 50 -6.36 14.42 -1.66
N ASP A 51 -6.40 13.34 -2.45
CA ASP A 51 -7.61 12.80 -3.07
C ASP A 51 -8.37 11.80 -2.17
N GLY A 52 -7.94 11.62 -0.92
CA GLY A 52 -8.49 10.63 0.00
C GLY A 52 -7.91 9.22 -0.16
N THR A 53 -6.99 8.99 -1.12
CA THR A 53 -6.36 7.68 -1.31
C THR A 53 -5.45 7.34 -0.12
N ARG A 54 -5.63 6.13 0.44
CA ARG A 54 -4.77 5.65 1.53
C ARG A 54 -3.47 5.04 1.00
N LEU A 55 -2.41 5.08 1.80
CA LEU A 55 -1.10 4.55 1.38
C LEU A 55 -1.12 3.04 1.11
N SER A 56 -1.88 2.26 1.88
CA SER A 56 -2.06 0.82 1.61
C SER A 56 -2.78 0.56 0.30
N THR A 57 -3.68 1.46 -0.12
CA THR A 57 -4.38 1.36 -1.41
C THR A 57 -3.41 1.58 -2.56
N CYS A 58 -2.44 2.49 -2.41
CA CYS A 58 -1.37 2.67 -3.38
C CYS A 58 -0.55 1.40 -3.55
N VAL A 59 -0.09 0.80 -2.44
CA VAL A 59 0.69 -0.44 -2.49
C VAL A 59 -0.12 -1.61 -3.03
N GLN A 60 -1.38 -1.75 -2.62
CA GLN A 60 -2.29 -2.80 -3.11
C GLN A 60 -2.49 -2.76 -4.63
N ARG A 61 -2.51 -1.55 -5.22
CA ARG A 61 -2.85 -1.36 -6.64
C ARG A 61 -1.64 -1.33 -7.56
N VAL A 62 -0.44 -1.59 -7.05
CA VAL A 62 0.76 -1.80 -7.87
C VAL A 62 0.58 -3.05 -8.73
N ARG A 63 0.80 -2.94 -10.04
CA ARG A 63 0.60 -4.04 -11.00
C ARG A 63 1.86 -4.57 -11.64
N GLY A 64 2.97 -3.89 -11.48
CA GLY A 64 4.22 -4.29 -12.09
C GLY A 64 5.40 -3.43 -11.68
N ASP A 65 6.55 -3.80 -12.22
CA ASP A 65 7.83 -3.32 -11.74
C ASP A 65 7.97 -1.80 -11.86
N SER A 66 7.51 -1.19 -12.94
CA SER A 66 7.63 0.27 -13.09
C SER A 66 6.90 1.04 -11.98
N GLU A 67 5.65 0.66 -11.67
CA GLU A 67 4.88 1.29 -10.60
C GLU A 67 5.49 0.99 -9.23
N LEU A 68 5.94 -0.26 -9.03
CA LEU A 68 6.60 -0.68 -7.80
C LEU A 68 7.89 0.12 -7.56
N GLN A 69 8.67 0.37 -8.61
CA GLN A 69 9.90 1.14 -8.53
C GLN A 69 9.59 2.61 -8.20
N THR A 70 8.65 3.24 -8.89
CA THR A 70 8.28 4.64 -8.62
C THR A 70 7.74 4.82 -7.19
N LEU A 71 6.79 3.97 -6.79
CA LEU A 71 6.23 4.01 -5.44
C LEU A 71 7.29 3.65 -4.39
N GLY A 72 8.07 2.60 -4.63
CA GLY A 72 9.11 2.11 -3.73
C GLY A 72 10.19 3.15 -3.46
N VAL A 73 10.66 3.86 -4.48
CA VAL A 73 11.61 4.98 -4.33
C VAL A 73 11.03 6.06 -3.43
N THR A 74 9.79 6.47 -3.68
CA THR A 74 9.12 7.50 -2.90
C THR A 74 8.96 7.08 -1.44
N LEU A 75 8.42 5.90 -1.18
CA LEU A 75 8.17 5.44 0.19
C LEU A 75 9.47 5.15 0.95
N THR A 76 10.50 4.64 0.29
CA THR A 76 11.83 4.43 0.90
C THR A 76 12.45 5.76 1.32
N ALA A 77 12.42 6.77 0.46
CA ALA A 77 12.96 8.09 0.79
C ALA A 77 12.25 8.71 2.01
N VAL A 78 10.94 8.52 2.13
CA VAL A 78 10.17 8.97 3.30
C VAL A 78 10.52 8.17 4.56
N ALA A 79 10.65 6.84 4.44
CA ALA A 79 11.01 5.97 5.56
C ALA A 79 12.40 6.33 6.11
N ASP A 80 13.40 6.46 5.24
CA ASP A 80 14.78 6.81 5.62
C ASP A 80 14.83 8.18 6.31
N ASP A 81 14.02 9.15 5.86
CA ASP A 81 13.94 10.45 6.52
C ASP A 81 13.31 10.38 7.92
N LEU A 82 12.25 9.60 8.07
CA LEU A 82 11.60 9.39 9.36
C LEU A 82 12.50 8.62 10.32
N GLU A 83 13.25 7.63 9.82
CA GLU A 83 14.25 6.87 10.57
C GLU A 83 15.32 7.78 11.17
N ARG A 84 15.95 8.63 10.34
CA ARG A 84 16.97 9.60 10.79
C ARG A 84 16.48 10.54 11.88
N ARG A 85 15.18 10.85 11.90
CA ARG A 85 14.54 11.74 12.87
C ARG A 85 14.00 11.01 14.10
N ALA A 86 13.74 9.70 14.02
CA ALA A 86 13.08 8.92 15.07
C ALA A 86 13.84 8.95 16.42
N SER A 87 15.16 9.14 16.40
CA SER A 87 15.99 9.26 17.60
C SER A 87 15.74 10.55 18.40
N ARG A 88 15.30 11.63 17.73
CA ARG A 88 15.05 12.95 18.33
C ARG A 88 13.57 13.30 18.40
N GLU A 89 12.77 12.72 17.52
CA GLU A 89 11.35 13.03 17.35
C GLU A 89 10.52 11.76 17.51
N THR A 90 9.89 11.58 18.68
CA THR A 90 8.96 10.46 18.89
C THR A 90 7.83 10.45 17.87
N GLY A 91 7.40 11.62 17.39
CA GLY A 91 6.43 11.74 16.29
C GLY A 91 6.92 11.13 14.98
N ALA A 92 8.21 11.24 14.65
CA ALA A 92 8.79 10.61 13.46
C ALA A 92 8.77 9.08 13.57
N ALA A 93 9.07 8.53 14.74
CA ALA A 93 8.98 7.09 15.00
C ALA A 93 7.56 6.53 14.79
N VAL A 94 6.52 7.28 15.20
CA VAL A 94 5.11 6.90 14.94
C VAL A 94 4.79 6.90 13.46
N ARG A 95 5.23 7.93 12.74
CA ARG A 95 4.98 8.06 11.31
C ARG A 95 5.71 6.98 10.52
N LEU A 96 6.94 6.65 10.91
CA LEU A 96 7.69 5.53 10.34
C LEU A 96 6.93 4.23 10.53
N GLY A 97 6.53 3.92 11.76
CA GLY A 97 5.72 2.75 12.05
C GLY A 97 4.43 2.72 11.23
N TYR A 98 3.72 3.85 11.14
CA TYR A 98 2.49 3.96 10.35
C TYR A 98 2.72 3.62 8.88
N LEU A 99 3.76 4.21 8.27
CA LEU A 99 4.13 3.94 6.89
C LEU A 99 4.40 2.46 6.67
N VAL A 100 5.20 1.83 7.53
CA VAL A 100 5.47 0.38 7.46
C VAL A 100 4.18 -0.43 7.57
N GLY A 101 3.28 -0.06 8.49
CA GLY A 101 2.00 -0.76 8.68
C GLY A 101 1.10 -0.67 7.46
N ALA A 102 1.03 0.51 6.83
CA ALA A 102 0.25 0.72 5.61
C ALA A 102 0.84 -0.07 4.43
N VAL A 103 2.17 -0.09 4.29
CA VAL A 103 2.85 -0.89 3.26
C VAL A 103 2.59 -2.38 3.46
N ARG A 104 2.74 -2.89 4.68
CA ARG A 104 2.43 -4.31 5.00
C ARG A 104 0.99 -4.66 4.65
N LYS A 105 0.04 -3.77 4.99
CA LYS A 105 -1.38 -3.95 4.66
C LYS A 105 -1.61 -4.05 3.16
N GLY A 106 -1.07 -3.12 2.37
CA GLY A 106 -1.23 -3.14 0.92
C GLY A 106 -0.53 -4.34 0.28
N ALA A 107 0.69 -4.66 0.71
CA ALA A 107 1.49 -5.73 0.11
C ALA A 107 0.84 -7.12 0.26
N ARG A 108 0.12 -7.38 1.36
CA ARG A 108 -0.64 -8.62 1.56
C ARG A 108 -1.67 -8.90 0.46
N GLU A 109 -2.14 -7.84 -0.21
CA GLU A 109 -3.15 -7.92 -1.27
C GLU A 109 -2.54 -8.01 -2.69
N THR A 110 -1.22 -8.05 -2.82
CA THR A 110 -0.52 -7.98 -4.12
C THR A 110 0.00 -9.32 -4.66
N ASN A 111 -0.40 -10.45 -4.07
CA ASN A 111 0.10 -11.79 -4.43
C ASN A 111 1.65 -11.89 -4.48
N GLY A 112 2.35 -11.08 -3.68
CA GLY A 112 3.81 -11.10 -3.56
C GLY A 112 4.56 -9.98 -4.30
N ILE A 113 3.91 -9.22 -5.19
CA ILE A 113 4.57 -8.15 -5.97
C ILE A 113 5.25 -7.13 -5.05
N ALA A 114 4.54 -6.64 -4.03
CA ALA A 114 5.06 -5.63 -3.11
C ALA A 114 5.69 -6.21 -1.85
N LEU A 115 5.92 -7.53 -1.77
CA LEU A 115 6.41 -8.17 -0.55
C LEU A 115 7.84 -7.76 -0.19
N GLU A 116 8.71 -7.61 -1.19
CA GLU A 116 10.09 -7.17 -0.95
C GLU A 116 10.16 -5.72 -0.47
N LEU A 117 9.30 -4.85 -1.02
CA LEU A 117 9.17 -3.48 -0.52
C LEU A 117 8.77 -3.49 0.97
N ALA A 118 7.79 -4.31 1.36
CA ALA A 118 7.38 -4.43 2.75
C ALA A 118 8.52 -4.88 3.67
N ARG A 119 9.29 -5.91 3.28
CA ARG A 119 10.46 -6.38 4.06
C ARG A 119 11.51 -5.29 4.22
N ARG A 120 11.79 -4.53 3.16
CA ARG A 120 12.74 -3.42 3.23
C ARG A 120 12.29 -2.36 4.23
N MET A 121 11.03 -1.96 4.17
CA MET A 121 10.45 -0.98 5.11
C MET A 121 10.49 -1.48 6.56
N GLU A 122 10.25 -2.78 6.79
CA GLU A 122 10.37 -3.39 8.12
C GLU A 122 11.81 -3.29 8.65
N GLY A 123 12.81 -3.51 7.79
CA GLY A 123 14.22 -3.31 8.12
C GLY A 123 14.52 -1.88 8.56
N THR A 124 14.06 -0.87 7.81
CA THR A 124 14.21 0.55 8.18
C THR A 124 13.57 0.88 9.54
N ALA A 125 12.46 0.21 9.89
CA ALA A 125 11.76 0.44 11.16
C ALA A 125 12.30 -0.37 12.35
N ALA A 126 13.32 -1.22 12.14
CA ALA A 126 13.95 -1.99 13.22
C ALA A 126 14.56 -1.06 14.28
N LEU A 127 15.23 0.02 13.84
CA LEU A 127 15.87 1.03 14.68
C LEU A 127 16.77 0.39 15.77
N ASP A 128 17.71 -0.44 15.34
CA ASP A 128 18.57 -1.20 16.26
C ASP A 128 19.30 -0.28 17.25
N GLY A 129 19.26 -0.65 18.54
CA GLY A 129 19.85 0.12 19.63
C GLY A 129 19.07 1.37 20.05
N ALA A 130 17.89 1.63 19.48
CA ALA A 130 17.06 2.74 19.89
C ALA A 130 16.45 2.54 21.31
N PRO A 131 16.11 3.62 22.03
CA PRO A 131 15.45 3.51 23.31
C PRO A 131 14.09 2.80 23.22
N ALA A 132 13.69 2.12 24.29
CA ALA A 132 12.41 1.38 24.36
C ALA A 132 11.17 2.24 24.02
N ALA A 133 11.22 3.54 24.36
CA ALA A 133 10.17 4.51 24.03
C ALA A 133 10.02 4.71 22.51
N VAL A 134 11.13 4.72 21.76
CA VAL A 134 11.14 4.84 20.30
C VAL A 134 10.52 3.59 19.67
N HIS A 135 10.91 2.39 20.11
CA HIS A 135 10.28 1.16 19.63
C HIS A 135 8.79 1.09 19.97
N ALA A 136 8.37 1.57 21.14
CA ALA A 136 6.96 1.67 21.50
C ALA A 136 6.19 2.62 20.55
N ALA A 137 6.82 3.72 20.14
CA ALA A 137 6.25 4.66 19.19
C ALA A 137 6.12 4.05 17.78
N VAL A 138 7.16 3.35 17.30
CA VAL A 138 7.09 2.58 16.04
C VAL A 138 5.97 1.56 16.09
N ARG A 139 5.88 0.73 17.15
CA ARG A 139 4.82 -0.28 17.29
C ARG A 139 3.42 0.33 17.30
N ARG A 140 3.24 1.51 17.92
CA ARG A 140 1.96 2.23 17.89
C ARG A 140 1.61 2.66 16.48
N GLY A 141 2.57 3.25 15.76
CA GLY A 141 2.43 3.61 14.36
C GLY A 141 2.06 2.41 13.50
N LEU A 142 2.82 1.32 13.62
CA LEU A 142 2.64 0.07 12.88
C LEU A 142 1.20 -0.44 12.95
N ARG A 143 0.68 -0.60 14.18
CA ARG A 143 -0.70 -1.05 14.39
C ARG A 143 -1.71 -0.08 13.79
N ALA A 144 -1.47 1.23 13.88
CA ALA A 144 -2.37 2.22 13.30
C ALA A 144 -2.38 2.16 11.77
N GLY A 145 -1.21 2.02 11.14
CA GLY A 145 -1.06 1.85 9.70
C GLY A 145 -1.71 0.57 9.19
N GLU A 146 -1.54 -0.55 9.88
CA GLU A 146 -2.19 -1.81 9.49
C GLU A 146 -3.71 -1.77 9.57
N ARG A 147 -4.28 -0.96 10.47
CA ARG A 147 -5.74 -0.80 10.56
C ARG A 147 -6.27 0.22 9.56
N THR A 148 -5.68 1.41 9.57
CA THR A 148 -6.28 2.62 8.97
C THR A 148 -5.54 3.17 7.76
N GLY A 149 -4.32 2.70 7.54
CA GLY A 149 -3.51 3.08 6.39
C GLY A 149 -4.01 2.47 5.12
#